data_AF-A0A661ECP6-F1
#
_entry.id   AF-A0A661ECP6-F1
#
_cell.length_a   1.000
_cell.length_b   1.000
_cell.length_c   1.000
_cell.angle_alpha   90.00
_cell.angle_beta   90.00
_cell.angle_gamma   90.00
#
_symmetry.space_group_name_H-M   'P 1'
#
loop_
_entity.id
_entity.type
_entity.pdbx_description
1 polymer ?
#
loop_
_entity_poly.entity_id
_entity_poly.type
_entity_poly.pdbx_seq_one_letter_code
_entity_poly.pdbx_strand_id
1 'polypeptide(L)'
;MNNILWVEDFGDSKGANTYSSVTNNVLGVLTKKHNIQIDDEINENELKNRLEKHHIVLKTNLTSAFDYINNNLDKVDLIILDIDLKIKETRQKESEQVVQILNNFYDGDEKKLKQKAGYHIYTDLIFEKQFPKEKIIICSDHFDNLGIYKKAFEDAKLIPPKNITKEKFKDSEGKKVCKMYDDPYTSLRRGIIMACDYFLNELEKEENQTDPANKTNDLKSQFGLDKIPSENFFYLNAIIEKDEDRLNIESVKDFLKALKLFLPATEPNNKDKLSILKILLRNVSHEWQTDLNYEPIKAKREIFGFNNIIKTTRNWIAHSKIFDDIAEKDVGFIFVSAMRAMFVLSNSTQEHEKILLNLIQSIDRKTESISANDVKKLMKKEHKTIFSKKGESFLPPYFYDRIVKYIQNPKNENEFSKDISKDHLYNFFWFYVNKIEKINYPKDKPQQGNFLDDFTSTIYPHSFK
;
A
#
# COMPACT_ATOMS: atom_id res chain seq x y z
N MET A 1 6.04 -1.74 -2.82
CA MET A 1 7.30 -0.96 -2.97
C MET A 1 7.19 0.24 -2.08
N ASN A 2 8.09 0.35 -1.11
CA ASN A 2 8.10 1.41 -0.12
C ASN A 2 8.89 2.61 -0.63
N ASN A 3 8.53 3.80 -0.16
CA ASN A 3 9.12 5.06 -0.62
C ASN A 3 10.42 5.33 0.13
N ILE A 4 11.50 5.51 -0.62
CA ILE A 4 12.82 5.82 -0.05
C ILE A 4 13.11 7.29 -0.26
N LEU A 5 13.47 8.00 0.80
CA LEU A 5 14.17 9.27 0.70
C LEU A 5 15.68 8.99 0.79
N TRP A 6 16.39 9.23 -0.29
CA TRP A 6 17.84 9.15 -0.33
C TRP A 6 18.43 10.56 -0.33
N VAL A 7 19.23 10.88 0.68
CA VAL A 7 19.89 12.17 0.84
C VAL A 7 21.40 11.98 0.65
N GLU A 8 21.96 12.54 -0.42
CA GLU A 8 23.33 12.27 -0.87
C GLU A 8 23.86 13.45 -1.70
N ASP A 9 25.03 14.00 -1.35
CA ASP A 9 25.57 15.20 -2.01
C ASP A 9 26.53 14.91 -3.18
N PHE A 10 26.89 13.63 -3.41
CA PHE A 10 27.82 13.14 -4.44
C PHE A 10 29.19 13.83 -4.47
N GLY A 11 29.57 14.59 -3.44
CA GLY A 11 30.83 15.32 -3.36
C GLY A 11 31.01 16.40 -4.45
N ASP A 12 32.18 17.05 -4.48
CA ASP A 12 32.51 18.12 -5.45
C ASP A 12 32.92 17.59 -6.84
N SER A 13 33.08 16.28 -6.96
CA SER A 13 33.48 15.59 -8.19
C SER A 13 32.28 15.43 -9.15
N LYS A 14 31.98 16.46 -9.93
CA LYS A 14 30.88 16.48 -10.93
C LYS A 14 31.09 15.56 -12.16
N GLY A 15 31.93 14.54 -12.07
CA GLY A 15 32.07 13.54 -13.13
C GLY A 15 30.81 12.68 -13.22
N ALA A 16 30.32 12.40 -14.44
CA ALA A 16 29.14 11.57 -14.64
C ALA A 16 29.28 10.17 -14.00
N ASN A 17 30.51 9.62 -14.03
CA ASN A 17 30.87 8.38 -13.35
C ASN A 17 30.67 8.40 -11.82
N THR A 18 30.59 9.58 -11.18
CA THR A 18 30.37 9.69 -9.73
C THR A 18 28.95 9.28 -9.37
N TYR A 19 27.94 9.75 -10.11
CA TYR A 19 26.54 9.47 -9.83
C TYR A 19 26.23 7.97 -9.96
N SER A 20 26.67 7.36 -11.06
CA SER A 20 26.49 5.93 -11.31
C SER A 20 27.22 5.08 -10.28
N SER A 21 28.48 5.39 -9.97
CA SER A 21 29.27 4.68 -8.97
C SER A 21 28.64 4.73 -7.57
N VAL A 22 28.32 5.92 -7.06
CA VAL A 22 27.71 6.09 -5.73
C VAL A 22 26.33 5.41 -5.67
N THR A 23 25.52 5.57 -6.71
CA THR A 23 24.21 4.89 -6.81
C THR A 23 24.38 3.37 -6.81
N ASN A 24 25.35 2.82 -7.53
CA ASN A 24 25.61 1.38 -7.53
C ASN A 24 26.16 0.89 -6.18
N ASN A 25 26.88 1.74 -5.44
CA ASN A 25 27.37 1.39 -4.11
C ASN A 25 26.22 1.32 -3.09
N VAL A 26 25.33 2.31 -3.09
CA VAL A 26 24.25 2.43 -2.11
C VAL A 26 23.01 1.65 -2.53
N LEU A 27 22.59 1.74 -3.79
CA LEU A 27 21.34 1.15 -4.28
C LEU A 27 21.57 -0.02 -5.23
N GLY A 28 22.80 -0.46 -5.51
CA GLY A 28 23.10 -1.48 -6.54
C GLY A 28 22.33 -2.79 -6.41
N VAL A 29 22.11 -3.28 -5.19
CA VAL A 29 21.29 -4.47 -4.94
C VAL A 29 19.83 -4.24 -5.34
N LEU A 30 19.30 -3.07 -4.99
CA LEU A 30 17.93 -2.65 -5.26
C LEU A 30 17.72 -2.40 -6.76
N THR A 31 18.61 -1.64 -7.39
CA THR A 31 18.55 -1.32 -8.82
C THR A 31 18.62 -2.58 -9.66
N LYS A 32 19.52 -3.52 -9.32
CA LYS A 32 19.61 -4.82 -9.99
C LYS A 32 18.33 -5.64 -9.84
N LYS A 33 17.76 -5.75 -8.63
CA LYS A 33 16.54 -6.55 -8.39
C LYS A 33 15.35 -6.00 -9.17
N HIS A 34 15.22 -4.69 -9.25
CA HIS A 34 14.07 -4.01 -9.87
C HIS A 34 14.35 -3.52 -11.30
N ASN A 35 15.43 -4.00 -11.91
CA ASN A 35 15.86 -3.66 -13.27
C ASN A 35 15.92 -2.14 -13.54
N ILE A 36 16.36 -1.36 -12.54
CA ILE A 36 16.61 0.07 -12.66
C ILE A 36 17.96 0.24 -13.34
N GLN A 37 17.95 0.56 -14.63
CA GLN A 37 19.18 0.82 -15.38
C GLN A 37 19.82 2.11 -14.88
N ILE A 38 21.12 2.13 -14.58
CA ILE A 38 21.84 3.36 -14.20
C ILE A 38 23.01 3.47 -15.18
N ASP A 39 22.95 4.47 -16.06
CA ASP A 39 23.97 4.64 -17.10
C ASP A 39 25.23 5.27 -16.49
N ASP A 40 26.40 4.91 -17.00
CA ASP A 40 27.67 5.42 -16.46
C ASP A 40 27.77 6.95 -16.55
N GLU A 41 27.17 7.53 -17.60
CA GLU A 41 27.17 8.98 -17.88
C GLU A 41 25.91 9.72 -17.37
N ILE A 42 25.12 9.11 -16.46
CA ILE A 42 23.88 9.72 -15.97
C ILE A 42 24.14 11.02 -15.21
N ASN A 43 23.37 12.08 -15.52
CA ASN A 43 23.41 13.32 -14.74
C ASN A 43 22.41 13.32 -13.57
N GLU A 44 22.53 14.30 -12.67
CA GLU A 44 21.71 14.40 -11.46
C GLU A 44 20.19 14.41 -11.75
N ASN A 45 19.75 15.14 -12.77
CA ASN A 45 18.32 15.27 -13.10
C ASN A 45 17.77 13.97 -13.70
N GLU A 46 18.54 13.33 -14.59
CA GLU A 46 18.21 12.02 -15.13
C GLU A 46 18.14 10.96 -14.05
N LEU A 47 19.09 10.96 -13.11
CA LEU A 47 19.11 10.06 -11.97
C LEU A 47 17.87 10.25 -11.09
N LYS A 48 17.54 11.51 -10.72
CA LYS A 48 16.32 11.82 -9.95
C LYS A 48 15.06 11.31 -10.65
N ASN A 49 14.88 11.63 -11.93
CA ASN A 49 13.73 11.21 -12.71
C ASN A 49 13.63 9.69 -12.83
N ARG A 50 14.77 9.00 -12.93
CA ARG A 50 14.80 7.54 -13.03
C ARG A 50 14.48 6.88 -11.69
N LEU A 51 15.06 7.37 -10.59
CA LEU A 51 14.80 6.88 -9.24
C LEU A 51 13.35 7.14 -8.78
N GLU A 52 12.78 8.30 -9.14
CA GLU A 52 11.42 8.68 -8.75
C GLU A 52 10.36 7.75 -9.34
N LYS A 53 10.56 7.25 -10.57
CA LYS A 53 9.72 6.19 -11.18
C LYS A 53 9.68 4.90 -10.37
N HIS A 54 10.69 4.69 -9.52
CA HIS A 54 10.80 3.56 -8.62
C HIS A 54 10.59 3.96 -7.15
N HIS A 55 9.89 5.06 -6.89
CA HIS A 55 9.57 5.51 -5.53
C HIS A 55 10.80 5.83 -4.66
N ILE A 56 11.91 6.24 -5.29
CA ILE A 56 13.13 6.67 -4.62
C ILE A 56 13.32 8.16 -4.91
N VAL A 57 13.14 8.98 -3.89
CA VAL A 57 13.30 10.42 -3.98
C VAL A 57 14.72 10.79 -3.57
N LEU A 58 15.48 11.34 -4.52
CA LEU A 58 16.85 11.79 -4.28
C LEU A 58 16.91 13.30 -3.98
N LYS A 59 17.51 13.65 -2.83
CA LYS A 59 17.81 15.02 -2.42
C LYS A 59 19.31 15.20 -2.25
N THR A 60 19.86 16.23 -2.88
CA THR A 60 21.31 16.38 -3.07
C THR A 60 21.97 17.44 -2.21
N ASN A 61 21.21 18.04 -1.30
CA ASN A 61 21.69 19.06 -0.38
C ASN A 61 20.77 19.17 0.83
N LEU A 62 21.30 19.76 1.91
CA LEU A 62 20.62 19.93 3.20
C LEU A 62 19.27 20.65 3.05
N THR A 63 19.22 21.76 2.31
CA THR A 63 18.00 22.56 2.12
C THR A 63 16.88 21.75 1.48
N SER A 64 17.18 21.09 0.36
CA SER A 64 16.18 20.29 -0.37
C SER A 64 15.70 19.07 0.42
N ALA A 65 16.54 18.53 1.31
CA ALA A 65 16.17 17.45 2.22
C ALA A 65 15.18 17.95 3.28
N PHE A 66 15.47 19.06 3.96
CA PHE A 66 14.56 19.67 4.94
C PHE A 66 13.22 20.08 4.32
N ASP A 67 13.25 20.76 3.16
CA ASP A 67 12.02 21.14 2.46
C ASP A 67 11.16 19.92 2.14
N TYR A 68 11.77 18.82 1.73
CA TYR A 68 11.04 17.61 1.42
C TYR A 68 10.50 16.92 2.68
N ILE A 69 11.32 16.78 3.72
CA ILE A 69 10.92 16.19 5.00
C ILE A 69 9.75 16.96 5.60
N ASN A 70 9.83 18.29 5.66
CA ASN A 70 8.75 19.10 6.25
C ASN A 70 7.41 18.99 5.51
N ASN A 71 7.43 18.69 4.22
CA ASN A 71 6.22 18.68 3.39
C ASN A 71 5.73 17.28 3.00
N ASN A 72 6.55 16.24 3.11
CA ASN A 72 6.26 14.92 2.54
C ASN A 72 6.75 13.73 3.40
N LEU A 73 7.11 13.94 4.68
CA LEU A 73 7.60 12.85 5.52
C LEU A 73 6.57 11.72 5.71
N ASP A 74 5.28 12.05 5.67
CA ASP A 74 4.15 11.11 5.69
C ASP A 74 4.19 10.09 4.54
N LYS A 75 4.88 10.44 3.45
CA LYS A 75 5.08 9.57 2.28
C LYS A 75 6.38 8.79 2.33
N VAL A 76 7.24 8.97 3.33
CA VAL A 76 8.57 8.34 3.39
C VAL A 76 8.54 7.14 4.32
N ASP A 77 8.99 5.99 3.81
CA ASP A 77 9.02 4.74 4.57
C ASP A 77 10.43 4.37 5.05
N LEU A 78 11.45 4.86 4.35
CA LEU A 78 12.87 4.60 4.63
C LEU A 78 13.69 5.82 4.25
N ILE A 79 14.65 6.19 5.10
CA ILE A 79 15.59 7.27 4.83
C ILE A 79 17.00 6.67 4.76
N ILE A 80 17.71 6.97 3.67
CA ILE A 80 19.15 6.73 3.55
C ILE A 80 19.83 8.09 3.54
N LEU A 81 20.69 8.35 4.51
CA LEU A 81 21.20 9.69 4.81
C LEU A 81 22.72 9.71 4.83
N ASP A 82 23.33 10.52 3.97
CA ASP A 82 24.71 10.95 4.15
C ASP A 82 24.79 12.03 5.27
N ILE A 83 25.89 12.06 5.99
CA ILE A 83 26.13 13.00 7.10
C ILE A 83 26.77 14.30 6.63
N ASP A 84 27.60 14.23 5.58
CA ASP A 84 28.28 15.37 4.99
C ASP A 84 27.44 15.82 3.80
N LEU A 85 26.74 16.95 3.95
CA LEU A 85 25.83 17.46 2.92
C LEU A 85 26.12 18.92 2.66
N LYS A 86 26.27 19.25 1.39
CA LYS A 86 26.35 20.65 0.96
C LYS A 86 25.11 21.43 1.37
N ILE A 87 25.34 22.68 1.72
CA ILE A 87 24.32 23.73 1.78
C ILE A 87 24.21 24.29 0.35
N LYS A 88 23.01 24.62 -0.08
CA LYS A 88 22.77 25.11 -1.44
C LYS A 88 23.58 26.39 -1.69
N GLU A 89 24.22 26.53 -2.84
CA GLU A 89 25.19 27.61 -3.13
C GLU A 89 24.61 29.05 -3.10
N THR A 90 23.29 29.23 -2.98
CA THR A 90 22.64 30.56 -3.03
C THR A 90 21.72 30.80 -1.83
N ARG A 91 22.17 31.65 -0.90
CA ARG A 91 21.43 32.09 0.30
C ARG A 91 20.02 32.62 0.03
N GLN A 92 19.76 33.14 -1.16
CA GLN A 92 18.44 33.69 -1.54
C GLN A 92 17.32 32.65 -1.64
N LYS A 93 17.63 31.35 -1.60
CA LYS A 93 16.63 30.27 -1.66
C LYS A 93 16.84 29.21 -0.58
N GLU A 94 17.43 29.59 0.55
CA GLU A 94 17.54 28.71 1.70
C GLU A 94 16.22 28.66 2.46
N SER A 95 15.87 27.45 2.92
CA SER A 95 14.76 27.25 3.85
C SER A 95 15.06 28.00 5.15
N GLU A 96 14.04 28.62 5.75
CA GLU A 96 14.17 29.36 7.01
C GLU A 96 14.86 28.53 8.12
N GLN A 97 14.55 27.21 8.18
CA GLN A 97 15.15 26.28 9.12
C GLN A 97 16.68 26.16 8.99
N VAL A 98 17.22 26.10 7.77
CA VAL A 98 18.67 26.02 7.54
C VAL A 98 19.36 27.30 7.97
N VAL A 99 18.77 28.47 7.66
CA VAL A 99 19.30 29.77 8.09
C VAL A 99 19.31 29.88 9.62
N GLN A 100 18.24 29.43 10.27
CA GLN A 100 18.16 29.39 11.73
C GLN A 100 19.24 28.47 12.33
N ILE A 101 19.42 27.26 11.80
CA ILE A 101 20.46 26.33 12.27
C ILE A 101 21.85 26.94 12.10
N LEU A 102 22.12 27.53 10.93
CA LEU A 102 23.40 28.13 10.59
C LEU A 102 23.75 29.29 11.54
N ASN A 103 22.79 30.16 11.83
CA ASN A 103 23.01 31.30 12.72
C ASN A 103 23.07 30.91 14.19
N ASN A 104 22.20 30.00 14.65
CA ASN A 104 22.08 29.65 16.07
C ASN A 104 23.23 28.75 16.56
N PHE A 105 23.75 27.88 15.70
CA PHE A 105 24.71 26.85 16.11
C PHE A 105 26.11 27.01 15.51
N TYR A 106 26.28 27.83 14.47
CA TYR A 106 27.52 27.88 13.69
C TYR A 106 28.00 29.29 13.36
N ASP A 107 27.40 30.35 13.91
CA ASP A 107 27.81 31.74 13.68
C ASP A 107 27.89 32.12 12.18
N GLY A 108 27.05 31.52 11.33
CA GLY A 108 27.12 31.74 9.88
C GLY A 108 28.14 30.87 9.12
N ASP A 109 28.85 29.96 9.79
CA ASP A 109 29.90 29.12 9.20
C ASP A 109 29.33 27.88 8.48
N GLU A 110 29.12 28.03 7.17
CA GLU A 110 28.57 27.00 6.29
C GLU A 110 29.43 25.73 6.25
N LYS A 111 30.76 25.83 6.42
CA LYS A 111 31.64 24.65 6.40
C LYS A 111 31.43 23.77 7.62
N LYS A 112 31.24 24.39 8.79
CA LYS A 112 30.92 23.65 10.03
C LYS A 112 29.55 23.01 9.97
N LEU A 113 28.56 23.69 9.39
CA LEU A 113 27.23 23.12 9.21
C LEU A 113 27.26 21.96 8.21
N LYS A 114 27.97 22.08 7.07
CA LYS A 114 28.13 20.99 6.09
C LYS A 114 28.56 19.67 6.74
N GLN A 115 29.59 19.72 7.60
CA GLN A 115 30.12 18.55 8.32
C GLN A 115 29.15 17.92 9.35
N LYS A 116 28.09 18.63 9.73
CA LYS A 116 27.07 18.21 10.70
C LYS A 116 25.66 18.24 10.10
N ALA A 117 25.53 18.32 8.78
CA ALA A 117 24.25 18.52 8.13
C ALA A 117 23.30 17.33 8.37
N GLY A 118 23.79 16.10 8.17
CA GLY A 118 23.00 14.92 8.48
C GLY A 118 22.78 14.67 9.97
N TYR A 119 23.57 15.28 10.87
CA TYR A 119 23.27 15.27 12.32
C TYR A 119 21.95 16.00 12.57
N HIS A 120 21.80 17.20 12.01
CA HIS A 120 20.59 18.01 12.18
C HIS A 120 19.35 17.35 11.57
N ILE A 121 19.48 16.79 10.37
CA ILE A 121 18.39 16.01 9.76
C ILE A 121 18.00 14.84 10.67
N TYR A 122 18.98 14.08 11.16
CA TYR A 122 18.71 12.93 12.02
C TYR A 122 18.02 13.35 13.32
N THR A 123 18.50 14.40 13.99
CA THR A 123 17.89 14.86 15.26
C THR A 123 16.48 15.40 15.05
N ASP A 124 16.23 16.17 13.98
CA ASP A 124 14.89 16.65 13.62
C ASP A 124 13.92 15.49 13.38
N LEU A 125 14.37 14.50 12.59
CA LEU A 125 13.58 13.29 12.31
C LEU A 125 13.20 12.54 13.58
N ILE A 126 14.14 12.36 14.52
CA ILE A 126 13.89 11.57 15.73
C ILE A 126 13.07 12.35 16.78
N PHE A 127 13.44 13.58 17.07
CA PHE A 127 12.88 14.31 18.22
C PHE A 127 11.64 15.12 17.86
N GLU A 128 11.68 15.82 16.73
CA GLU A 128 10.57 16.68 16.30
C GLU A 128 9.52 15.89 15.52
N LYS A 129 9.97 15.03 14.60
CA LYS A 129 9.08 14.29 13.70
C LYS A 129 8.72 12.89 14.19
N GLN A 130 9.39 12.39 15.22
CA GLN A 130 9.18 11.04 15.78
C GLN A 130 9.28 9.92 14.73
N PHE A 131 10.13 10.11 13.71
CA PHE A 131 10.33 9.11 12.66
C PHE A 131 11.06 7.88 13.25
N PRO A 132 10.66 6.64 12.89
CA PRO A 132 11.26 5.46 13.49
C PRO A 132 12.75 5.35 13.18
N LYS A 133 13.60 5.33 14.22
CA LYS A 133 15.07 5.31 14.08
C LYS A 133 15.57 4.13 13.25
N GLU A 134 14.90 2.98 13.31
CA GLU A 134 15.23 1.78 12.56
C GLU A 134 14.95 1.90 11.05
N LYS A 135 14.20 2.93 10.64
CA LYS A 135 13.93 3.30 9.24
C LYS A 135 14.85 4.44 8.77
N ILE A 136 15.89 4.78 9.53
CA ILE A 136 16.94 5.71 9.11
C ILE A 136 18.25 4.96 9.02
N ILE A 137 18.89 5.00 7.85
CA ILE A 137 20.17 4.38 7.59
C ILE A 137 21.19 5.48 7.30
N ILE A 138 22.16 5.63 8.19
CA ILE A 138 23.29 6.52 7.95
C ILE A 138 24.28 5.82 7.04
N CYS A 139 24.47 6.38 5.85
CA CYS A 139 25.34 5.86 4.80
C CYS A 139 26.40 6.90 4.45
N SER A 140 27.55 6.85 5.11
CA SER A 140 28.64 7.78 4.86
C SER A 140 30.02 7.15 5.02
N ASP A 141 30.92 7.51 4.12
CA ASP A 141 32.34 7.15 4.20
C ASP A 141 33.12 8.11 5.13
N HIS A 142 32.51 9.23 5.52
CA HIS A 142 33.14 10.24 6.36
C HIS A 142 32.88 10.06 7.86
N PHE A 143 32.04 9.10 8.27
CA PHE A 143 31.59 9.00 9.67
C PHE A 143 32.71 8.74 10.67
N ASP A 144 33.63 7.81 10.36
CA ASP A 144 34.75 7.46 11.25
C ASP A 144 35.82 8.56 11.27
N ASN A 145 35.93 9.32 10.18
CA ASN A 145 36.84 10.46 10.06
C ASN A 145 36.28 11.73 10.72
N LEU A 146 34.97 11.78 10.98
CA LEU A 146 34.29 12.89 11.62
C LEU A 146 34.09 12.59 13.11
N GLY A 147 35.19 12.53 13.88
CA GLY A 147 35.12 12.49 15.35
C GLY A 147 34.22 13.61 15.94
N ILE A 148 34.06 14.70 15.20
CA ILE A 148 33.10 15.79 15.43
C ILE A 148 31.64 15.31 15.50
N TYR A 149 31.22 14.39 14.64
CA TYR A 149 29.85 13.85 14.60
C TYR A 149 29.58 12.96 15.81
N LYS A 150 30.48 12.02 16.11
CA LYS A 150 30.39 11.17 17.29
C LYS A 150 30.36 12.00 18.57
N LYS A 151 31.24 13.00 18.67
CA LYS A 151 31.27 13.95 19.77
C LYS A 151 29.95 14.71 19.91
N ALA A 152 29.31 15.13 18.81
CA ALA A 152 28.01 15.82 18.89
C ALA A 152 26.92 14.94 19.52
N PHE A 153 26.88 13.64 19.19
CA PHE A 153 25.97 12.69 19.86
C PHE A 153 26.34 12.48 21.33
N GLU A 154 27.63 12.31 21.65
CA GLU A 154 28.11 12.12 23.03
C GLU A 154 27.84 13.33 23.93
N ASP A 155 28.04 14.54 23.40
CA ASP A 155 27.76 15.81 24.07
C ASP A 155 26.24 15.94 24.35
N ALA A 156 25.41 15.53 23.39
CA ALA A 156 23.96 15.47 23.52
C ALA A 156 23.44 14.27 24.36
N LYS A 157 24.34 13.41 24.87
CA LYS A 157 23.99 12.16 25.60
C LYS A 157 23.11 11.21 24.79
N LEU A 158 23.31 11.20 23.48
CA LEU A 158 22.63 10.34 22.53
C LEU A 158 23.53 9.19 22.09
N ILE A 159 22.91 8.03 21.84
CA ILE A 159 23.60 6.91 21.20
C ILE A 159 23.70 7.23 19.71
N PRO A 160 24.90 7.33 19.12
CA PRO A 160 25.03 7.59 17.70
C PRO A 160 24.41 6.45 16.88
N PRO A 161 23.75 6.75 15.74
CA PRO A 161 23.24 5.73 14.85
C PRO A 161 24.38 4.88 14.30
N LYS A 162 24.06 3.63 13.93
CA LYS A 162 25.02 2.75 13.25
C LYS A 162 25.34 3.34 11.87
N ASN A 163 26.59 3.71 11.64
CA ASN A 163 27.06 4.09 10.31
C ASN A 163 27.39 2.87 9.46
N ILE A 164 27.07 2.97 8.19
CA ILE A 164 27.44 1.98 7.17
C ILE A 164 28.23 2.73 6.09
N THR A 165 29.44 2.28 5.81
CA THR A 165 30.24 2.81 4.69
C THR A 165 29.60 2.40 3.36
N LYS A 166 29.77 3.21 2.31
CA LYS A 166 29.19 2.96 0.98
C LYS A 166 29.68 1.64 0.40
N GLU A 167 30.91 1.23 0.73
CA GLU A 167 31.46 -0.08 0.36
C GLU A 167 30.71 -1.25 1.02
N LYS A 168 30.50 -1.21 2.35
CA LYS A 168 29.74 -2.24 3.07
C LYS A 168 28.25 -2.28 2.67
N PHE A 169 27.75 -1.16 2.15
CA PHE A 169 26.38 -1.05 1.67
C PHE A 169 26.10 -1.98 0.48
N LYS A 170 27.10 -2.26 -0.36
CA LYS A 170 26.97 -3.16 -1.53
C LYS A 170 26.48 -4.57 -1.18
N ASP A 171 26.71 -5.00 0.06
CA ASP A 171 26.48 -6.37 0.50
C ASP A 171 25.22 -6.51 1.38
N SER A 172 25.42 -6.76 2.68
CA SER A 172 24.34 -7.14 3.60
C SER A 172 23.33 -6.03 3.84
N GLU A 173 23.78 -4.77 3.89
CA GLU A 173 22.91 -3.63 4.17
C GLU A 173 22.08 -3.25 2.92
N GLY A 174 22.64 -3.37 1.71
CA GLY A 174 21.86 -3.24 0.47
C GLY A 174 20.76 -4.30 0.36
N LYS A 175 21.02 -5.54 0.80
CA LYS A 175 19.96 -6.57 0.93
C LYS A 175 18.90 -6.19 1.96
N LYS A 176 19.29 -5.56 3.08
CA LYS A 176 18.36 -5.06 4.09
C LYS A 176 17.49 -3.92 3.56
N VAL A 177 18.07 -2.95 2.84
CA VAL A 177 17.33 -1.89 2.14
C VAL A 177 16.36 -2.48 1.14
N CYS A 178 16.82 -3.44 0.34
CA CYS A 178 15.95 -4.13 -0.60
C CYS A 178 14.79 -4.87 0.10
N LYS A 179 15.05 -5.54 1.23
CA LYS A 179 14.00 -6.14 2.06
C LYS A 179 13.02 -5.10 2.60
N MET A 180 13.53 -3.95 3.07
CA MET A 180 12.70 -2.84 3.55
C MET A 180 11.91 -2.17 2.44
N TYR A 181 12.43 -2.09 1.22
CA TYR A 181 11.74 -1.56 0.05
C TYR A 181 10.60 -2.47 -0.39
N ASP A 182 10.79 -3.78 -0.29
CA ASP A 182 9.79 -4.79 -0.63
C ASP A 182 9.00 -5.29 0.60
N ASP A 183 9.07 -4.57 1.72
CA ASP A 183 8.41 -5.00 2.96
C ASP A 183 6.88 -4.95 2.82
N PRO A 184 6.20 -6.11 2.84
CA PRO A 184 4.75 -6.18 2.67
C PRO A 184 3.99 -5.47 3.79
N TYR A 185 4.52 -5.46 5.02
CA TYR A 185 3.86 -4.84 6.16
C TYR A 185 3.78 -3.33 6.00
N THR A 186 4.91 -2.70 5.69
CA THR A 186 4.95 -1.26 5.44
C THR A 186 4.07 -0.88 4.24
N SER A 187 4.10 -1.66 3.15
CA SER A 187 3.23 -1.43 1.98
C SER A 187 1.74 -1.55 2.32
N LEU A 188 1.33 -2.55 3.12
CA LEU A 188 -0.05 -2.70 3.60
C LEU A 188 -0.47 -1.50 4.44
N ARG A 189 0.34 -1.15 5.45
CA ARG A 189 0.06 -0.03 6.35
C ARG A 189 -0.15 1.27 5.58
N ARG A 190 0.77 1.59 4.68
CA ARG A 190 0.69 2.81 3.86
C ARG A 190 -0.53 2.79 2.95
N GLY A 191 -0.80 1.67 2.29
CA GLY A 191 -1.98 1.52 1.43
C GLY A 191 -3.29 1.76 2.20
N ILE A 192 -3.41 1.24 3.42
CA ILE A 192 -4.59 1.45 4.28
C ILE A 192 -4.70 2.91 4.72
N ILE A 193 -3.60 3.52 5.21
CA ILE A 193 -3.62 4.93 5.64
C ILE A 193 -4.03 5.85 4.49
N MET A 194 -3.39 5.69 3.32
CA MET A 194 -3.70 6.48 2.12
C MET A 194 -5.15 6.30 1.67
N ALA A 195 -5.68 5.07 1.75
CA ALA A 195 -7.07 4.81 1.42
C ALA A 195 -8.01 5.53 2.38
N CYS A 196 -7.79 5.38 3.69
CA CYS A 196 -8.63 6.03 4.69
C CYS A 196 -8.57 7.57 4.60
N ASP A 197 -7.40 8.16 4.35
CA ASP A 197 -7.27 9.61 4.11
C ASP A 197 -8.04 10.05 2.88
N TYR A 198 -7.95 9.29 1.80
CA TYR A 198 -8.75 9.53 0.59
C TYR A 198 -10.26 9.51 0.91
N PHE A 199 -10.76 8.45 1.55
CA PHE A 199 -12.19 8.32 1.86
C PHE A 199 -12.68 9.40 2.84
N LEU A 200 -11.88 9.76 3.86
CA LEU A 200 -12.22 10.84 4.79
C LEU A 200 -12.37 12.18 4.06
N ASN A 201 -11.42 12.51 3.17
CA ASN A 201 -11.47 13.75 2.40
C ASN A 201 -12.68 13.80 1.45
N GLU A 202 -13.03 12.67 0.80
CA GLU A 202 -14.20 12.61 -0.07
C GLU A 202 -15.52 12.74 0.71
N LEU A 203 -15.61 12.12 1.90
CA LEU A 203 -16.77 12.30 2.79
C LEU A 203 -16.93 13.75 3.26
N GLU A 204 -15.82 14.43 3.60
CA GLU A 204 -15.85 15.85 3.97
C GLU A 204 -16.29 16.74 2.81
N LYS A 205 -15.88 16.43 1.57
CA LYS A 205 -16.35 17.16 0.39
C LYS A 205 -17.84 16.98 0.16
N GLU A 206 -18.37 15.76 0.31
CA GLU A 206 -19.80 15.47 0.16
C GLU A 206 -20.62 16.28 1.18
N GLU A 207 -20.20 16.30 2.45
CA GLU A 207 -20.89 17.09 3.48
C GLU A 207 -20.87 18.59 3.21
N ASN A 208 -19.75 19.12 2.74
CA ASN A 208 -19.59 20.55 2.42
C ASN A 208 -20.36 20.98 1.16
N GLN A 209 -20.65 20.05 0.24
CA GLN A 209 -21.44 20.31 -0.97
C GLN A 209 -22.95 20.24 -0.73
N THR A 210 -23.40 19.54 0.31
CA THR A 210 -24.80 19.51 0.71
C THR A 210 -25.24 20.81 1.39
N ASP A 211 -25.68 21.79 0.59
CA ASP A 211 -26.35 23.00 1.08
C ASP A 211 -27.52 22.62 2.02
N PRO A 212 -27.53 23.08 3.29
CA PRO A 212 -28.61 22.82 4.23
C PRO A 212 -30.01 23.22 3.71
N ALA A 213 -30.10 24.16 2.75
CA ALA A 213 -31.36 24.57 2.15
C ALA A 213 -32.02 23.50 1.27
N ASN A 214 -31.26 22.51 0.77
CA ASN A 214 -31.78 21.38 -0.02
C ASN A 214 -32.00 20.10 0.81
N LYS A 215 -31.82 20.16 2.14
CA LYS A 215 -31.82 18.98 3.02
C LYS A 215 -33.22 18.44 3.37
N THR A 216 -34.31 19.11 3.00
CA THR A 216 -35.64 18.83 3.60
C THR A 216 -36.74 18.28 2.69
N ASN A 217 -36.56 18.08 1.38
CA ASN A 217 -37.69 17.67 0.53
C ASN A 217 -37.63 16.32 -0.19
N ASP A 218 -36.57 15.50 -0.06
CA ASP A 218 -36.50 14.33 -0.96
C ASP A 218 -36.10 12.96 -0.38
N LEU A 219 -35.93 12.84 0.93
CA LEU A 219 -35.62 11.56 1.58
C LEU A 219 -36.86 10.74 2.02
N LYS A 220 -38.08 11.28 1.91
CA LYS A 220 -39.31 10.58 2.39
C LYS A 220 -40.30 10.14 1.30
N SER A 221 -40.06 10.45 0.01
CA SER A 221 -41.06 10.22 -1.05
C SER A 221 -40.73 9.19 -2.13
N GLN A 222 -39.59 8.47 -2.08
CA GLN A 222 -39.20 7.62 -3.22
C GLN A 222 -38.38 6.38 -2.82
N PHE A 223 -38.86 5.59 -1.86
CA PHE A 223 -38.41 4.20 -1.67
C PHE A 223 -39.28 3.16 -2.39
N GLY A 224 -39.93 3.59 -3.48
CA GLY A 224 -40.16 2.73 -4.63
C GLY A 224 -38.95 2.77 -5.58
N LEU A 225 -37.81 2.25 -5.12
CA LEU A 225 -36.58 1.82 -5.83
C LEU A 225 -36.09 2.51 -7.13
N ASP A 226 -36.42 3.79 -7.39
CA ASP A 226 -35.76 4.62 -8.43
C ASP A 226 -34.77 5.67 -7.84
N LYS A 227 -34.60 5.71 -6.50
CA LYS A 227 -33.89 6.78 -5.77
C LYS A 227 -32.68 6.31 -4.96
N ILE A 228 -31.69 5.71 -5.61
CA ILE A 228 -30.32 5.83 -5.08
C ILE A 228 -29.74 7.03 -5.79
N PRO A 229 -29.49 8.17 -5.14
CA PRO A 229 -28.77 9.26 -5.78
C PRO A 229 -27.49 8.64 -6.31
N SER A 230 -27.29 8.68 -7.62
CA SER A 230 -26.08 8.19 -8.29
C SER A 230 -24.81 8.94 -7.85
N GLU A 231 -24.96 9.87 -6.89
CA GLU A 231 -24.04 10.94 -6.54
C GLU A 231 -23.48 10.80 -5.12
N ASN A 232 -24.08 9.98 -4.23
CA ASN A 232 -23.55 9.81 -2.88
C ASN A 232 -22.32 8.90 -2.91
N PHE A 233 -21.21 9.38 -2.36
CA PHE A 233 -19.95 8.65 -2.36
C PHE A 233 -20.02 7.43 -1.43
N PHE A 234 -20.76 7.51 -0.32
CA PHE A 234 -21.01 6.38 0.58
C PHE A 234 -22.19 5.51 0.12
N TYR A 235 -21.89 4.39 -0.54
CA TYR A 235 -22.87 3.51 -1.18
C TYR A 235 -23.55 2.52 -0.23
N LEU A 236 -22.87 2.08 0.84
CA LEU A 236 -23.36 1.00 1.71
C LEU A 236 -24.78 1.25 2.25
N ASN A 237 -25.09 2.48 2.67
CA ASN A 237 -26.44 2.82 3.17
C ASN A 237 -27.55 2.64 2.13
N ALA A 238 -27.23 2.75 0.84
CA ALA A 238 -28.19 2.58 -0.23
C ALA A 238 -28.65 1.13 -0.40
N ILE A 239 -27.90 0.18 0.18
CA ILE A 239 -28.15 -1.25 0.03
C ILE A 239 -28.54 -1.95 1.33
N ILE A 240 -28.52 -1.24 2.46
CA ILE A 240 -29.04 -1.74 3.75
C ILE A 240 -30.57 -1.71 3.72
N GLU A 241 -31.19 -2.84 4.09
CA GLU A 241 -32.65 -3.03 4.00
C GLU A 241 -33.43 -2.24 5.05
N LYS A 242 -32.94 -2.22 6.30
CA LYS A 242 -33.61 -1.53 7.42
C LYS A 242 -32.97 -0.17 7.69
N ASP A 243 -33.79 0.86 7.78
CA ASP A 243 -33.32 2.24 8.04
C ASP A 243 -32.53 2.35 9.36
N GLU A 244 -32.91 1.60 10.39
CA GLU A 244 -32.25 1.58 11.71
C GLU A 244 -30.84 0.98 11.68
N ASP A 245 -30.52 0.16 10.67
CA ASP A 245 -29.22 -0.46 10.49
C ASP A 245 -28.27 0.39 9.64
N ARG A 246 -28.75 1.52 9.07
CA ARG A 246 -27.92 2.41 8.25
C ARG A 246 -26.85 3.10 9.11
N LEU A 247 -25.64 3.20 8.57
CA LEU A 247 -24.50 3.80 9.24
C LEU A 247 -24.55 5.32 9.13
N ASN A 248 -24.34 6.02 10.25
CA ASN A 248 -24.11 7.45 10.24
C ASN A 248 -22.75 7.76 9.60
N ILE A 249 -22.63 8.87 8.85
CA ILE A 249 -21.37 9.31 8.23
C ILE A 249 -20.28 9.49 9.29
N GLU A 250 -20.60 10.05 10.47
CA GLU A 250 -19.58 10.19 11.52
C GLU A 250 -19.08 8.83 12.03
N SER A 251 -19.95 7.82 12.13
CA SER A 251 -19.54 6.45 12.47
C SER A 251 -18.60 5.86 11.42
N VAL A 252 -18.84 6.14 10.13
CA VAL A 252 -17.95 5.71 9.04
C VAL A 252 -16.61 6.45 9.12
N LYS A 253 -16.61 7.75 9.41
CA LYS A 253 -15.37 8.51 9.63
C LYS A 253 -14.58 7.96 10.81
N ASP A 254 -15.21 7.68 11.93
CA ASP A 254 -14.56 7.11 13.10
C ASP A 254 -14.01 5.70 12.83
N PHE A 255 -14.74 4.90 12.05
CA PHE A 255 -14.26 3.62 11.54
C PHE A 255 -12.99 3.79 10.69
N LEU A 256 -12.98 4.71 9.72
CA LEU A 256 -11.80 4.99 8.90
C LEU A 256 -10.62 5.51 9.73
N LYS A 257 -10.86 6.43 10.69
CA LYS A 257 -9.84 6.92 11.62
C LYS A 257 -9.24 5.78 12.46
N ALA A 258 -10.08 4.85 12.93
CA ALA A 258 -9.63 3.68 13.69
C ALA A 258 -8.78 2.74 12.82
N LEU A 259 -9.17 2.50 11.57
CA LEU A 259 -8.40 1.67 10.62
C LEU A 259 -7.00 2.24 10.34
N LYS A 260 -6.84 3.57 10.24
CA LYS A 260 -5.53 4.23 10.07
C LYS A 260 -4.56 3.91 11.21
N LEU A 261 -5.08 3.83 12.43
CA LEU A 261 -4.27 3.62 13.65
C LEU A 261 -4.03 2.14 13.94
N PHE A 262 -4.64 1.24 13.16
CA PHE A 262 -4.65 -0.19 13.45
C PHE A 262 -3.29 -0.86 13.31
N LEU A 263 -2.47 -0.39 12.35
CA LEU A 263 -1.15 -0.94 12.04
C LEU A 263 -0.04 -0.03 12.63
N PRO A 264 0.70 -0.50 13.65
CA PRO A 264 1.84 0.23 14.21
C PRO A 264 2.88 0.62 13.16
N ALA A 265 3.57 1.74 13.38
CA ALA A 265 4.63 2.21 12.49
C ALA A 265 5.82 1.23 12.40
N THR A 266 6.20 0.63 13.54
CA THR A 266 7.20 -0.43 13.59
C THR A 266 6.51 -1.79 13.40
N GLU A 267 7.03 -2.62 12.48
CA GLU A 267 6.51 -3.96 12.28
C GLU A 267 6.62 -4.77 13.58
N PRO A 268 5.50 -5.30 14.11
CA PRO A 268 5.52 -6.14 15.30
C PRO A 268 6.16 -7.51 15.02
N ASN A 269 6.51 -8.25 16.08
CA ASN A 269 6.97 -9.63 15.91
C ASN A 269 5.89 -10.50 15.23
N ASN A 270 6.27 -11.66 14.68
CA ASN A 270 5.37 -12.49 13.88
C ASN A 270 4.05 -12.87 14.59
N LYS A 271 4.08 -13.16 15.89
CA LYS A 271 2.89 -13.58 16.66
C LYS A 271 1.91 -12.41 16.83
N ASP A 272 2.44 -11.25 17.20
CA ASP A 272 1.65 -10.04 17.40
C ASP A 272 1.14 -9.50 16.06
N LYS A 273 1.98 -9.56 15.01
CA LYS A 273 1.61 -9.22 13.64
C LYS A 273 0.40 -10.03 13.19
N LEU A 274 0.46 -11.35 13.33
CA LEU A 274 -0.65 -12.22 12.96
C LEU A 274 -1.95 -11.84 13.68
N SER A 275 -1.86 -11.57 14.99
CA SER A 275 -3.00 -11.18 15.80
C SER A 275 -3.59 -9.84 15.33
N ILE A 276 -2.74 -8.85 15.07
CA ILE A 276 -3.15 -7.53 14.55
C ILE A 276 -3.83 -7.67 13.19
N LEU A 277 -3.26 -8.44 12.25
CA LEU A 277 -3.86 -8.65 10.93
C LEU A 277 -5.23 -9.33 11.03
N LYS A 278 -5.41 -10.31 11.92
CA LYS A 278 -6.72 -10.96 12.15
C LYS A 278 -7.75 -9.98 12.71
N ILE A 279 -7.38 -9.16 13.68
CA ILE A 279 -8.32 -8.19 14.29
C ILE A 279 -8.66 -7.09 13.28
N LEU A 280 -7.69 -6.62 12.49
CA LEU A 280 -7.93 -5.67 11.39
C LEU A 280 -8.96 -6.22 10.41
N LEU A 281 -8.75 -7.45 9.93
CA LEU A 281 -9.65 -8.09 8.99
C LEU A 281 -11.06 -8.28 9.58
N ARG A 282 -11.14 -8.65 10.86
CA ARG A 282 -12.40 -8.74 11.59
C ARG A 282 -13.13 -7.39 11.60
N ASN A 283 -12.45 -6.29 11.92
CA ASN A 283 -13.04 -4.94 11.92
C ASN A 283 -13.52 -4.53 10.52
N VAL A 284 -12.67 -4.72 9.49
CA VAL A 284 -13.03 -4.41 8.09
C VAL A 284 -14.29 -5.16 7.65
N SER A 285 -14.43 -6.43 8.07
CA SER A 285 -15.58 -7.26 7.73
C SER A 285 -16.80 -7.07 8.64
N HIS A 286 -16.64 -6.40 9.79
CA HIS A 286 -17.67 -6.32 10.81
C HIS A 286 -18.84 -5.44 10.36
N GLU A 287 -18.59 -4.33 9.66
CA GLU A 287 -19.65 -3.41 9.19
C GLU A 287 -20.65 -4.06 8.21
N TRP A 288 -20.38 -5.29 7.77
CA TRP A 288 -21.16 -6.06 6.81
C TRP A 288 -22.06 -7.12 7.46
N GLN A 289 -22.48 -6.92 8.72
CA GLN A 289 -23.45 -7.83 9.37
C GLN A 289 -24.90 -7.59 8.99
N THR A 290 -25.20 -6.45 8.37
CA THR A 290 -26.55 -5.97 8.11
C THR A 290 -27.26 -6.78 7.02
N ASP A 291 -28.59 -6.84 7.12
CA ASP A 291 -29.43 -7.41 6.07
C ASP A 291 -29.45 -6.43 4.89
N LEU A 292 -29.10 -6.92 3.71
CA LEU A 292 -28.93 -6.11 2.51
C LEU A 292 -30.09 -6.36 1.55
N ASN A 293 -30.67 -5.29 1.03
CA ASN A 293 -31.68 -5.38 -0.02
C ASN A 293 -30.99 -5.74 -1.34
N TYR A 294 -31.15 -6.99 -1.76
CA TYR A 294 -30.46 -7.54 -2.93
C TYR A 294 -31.00 -7.08 -4.29
N GLU A 295 -32.20 -6.49 -4.36
CA GLU A 295 -32.79 -6.03 -5.62
C GLU A 295 -32.00 -4.87 -6.27
N PRO A 296 -31.69 -3.75 -5.59
CA PRO A 296 -30.87 -2.67 -6.17
C PRO A 296 -29.40 -3.09 -6.43
N ILE A 297 -28.89 -4.08 -5.70
CA ILE A 297 -27.50 -4.55 -5.84
C ILE A 297 -27.31 -5.36 -7.14
N LYS A 298 -28.36 -6.03 -7.66
CA LYS A 298 -28.29 -6.75 -8.94
C LYS A 298 -27.98 -5.84 -10.13
N ALA A 299 -28.33 -4.56 -10.04
CA ALA A 299 -28.05 -3.57 -11.09
C ALA A 299 -26.55 -3.20 -11.19
N LYS A 300 -25.81 -3.23 -10.08
CA LYS A 300 -24.35 -3.00 -10.01
C LYS A 300 -23.61 -4.28 -9.59
N ARG A 301 -23.41 -5.18 -10.56
CA ARG A 301 -22.87 -6.55 -10.36
C ARG A 301 -21.54 -6.61 -9.60
N GLU A 302 -20.66 -5.65 -9.81
CA GLU A 302 -19.33 -5.62 -9.17
C GLU A 302 -19.44 -5.43 -7.66
N ILE A 303 -20.28 -4.48 -7.23
CA ILE A 303 -20.52 -4.18 -5.81
C ILE A 303 -21.17 -5.39 -5.12
N PHE A 304 -22.09 -6.07 -5.81
CA PHE A 304 -22.64 -7.35 -5.34
C PHE A 304 -21.52 -8.36 -5.05
N GLY A 305 -20.58 -8.48 -5.98
CA GLY A 305 -19.45 -9.40 -5.86
C GLY A 305 -18.56 -9.07 -4.67
N PHE A 306 -18.12 -7.81 -4.54
CA PHE A 306 -17.30 -7.37 -3.43
C PHE A 306 -17.98 -7.57 -2.08
N ASN A 307 -19.26 -7.25 -1.97
CA ASN A 307 -20.03 -7.50 -0.76
C ASN A 307 -20.04 -9.01 -0.37
N ASN A 308 -20.24 -9.92 -1.33
CA ASN A 308 -20.18 -11.35 -1.03
C ASN A 308 -18.79 -11.81 -0.59
N ILE A 309 -17.72 -11.21 -1.13
CA ILE A 309 -16.35 -11.46 -0.66
C ILE A 309 -16.24 -11.11 0.83
N ILE A 310 -16.72 -9.94 1.23
CA ILE A 310 -16.60 -9.50 2.63
C ILE A 310 -17.46 -10.34 3.58
N LYS A 311 -18.71 -10.61 3.21
CA LYS A 311 -19.60 -11.50 3.99
C LYS A 311 -19.00 -12.90 4.16
N THR A 312 -18.43 -13.44 3.09
CA THR A 312 -17.75 -14.73 3.11
C THR A 312 -16.53 -14.71 4.03
N THR A 313 -15.74 -13.65 3.92
CA THR A 313 -14.53 -13.45 4.71
C THR A 313 -14.84 -13.33 6.20
N ARG A 314 -15.88 -12.56 6.58
CA ARG A 314 -16.38 -12.49 7.96
C ARG A 314 -16.66 -13.88 8.53
N ASN A 315 -17.43 -14.69 7.80
CA ASN A 315 -17.80 -16.04 8.22
C ASN A 315 -16.57 -16.93 8.39
N TRP A 316 -15.61 -16.86 7.47
CA TRP A 316 -14.37 -17.64 7.55
C TRP A 316 -13.45 -17.20 8.69
N ILE A 317 -13.34 -15.90 8.99
CA ILE A 317 -12.57 -15.43 10.15
C ILE A 317 -13.19 -15.94 11.46
N ALA A 318 -14.52 -15.99 11.53
CA ALA A 318 -15.22 -16.40 12.75
C ALA A 318 -15.29 -17.92 12.93
N HIS A 319 -15.36 -18.68 11.83
CA HIS A 319 -15.76 -20.09 11.87
C HIS A 319 -14.83 -21.03 11.09
N SER A 320 -13.67 -20.56 10.61
CA SER A 320 -12.73 -21.43 9.89
C SER A 320 -11.26 -21.12 10.17
N LYS A 321 -10.40 -22.09 9.89
CA LYS A 321 -8.94 -22.02 9.93
C LYS A 321 -8.32 -21.47 8.64
N ILE A 322 -9.13 -21.10 7.64
CA ILE A 322 -8.65 -20.59 6.34
C ILE A 322 -7.73 -19.37 6.51
N PHE A 323 -8.04 -18.52 7.50
CA PHE A 323 -7.26 -17.32 7.81
C PHE A 323 -6.36 -17.50 9.03
N ASP A 324 -6.03 -18.75 9.40
CA ASP A 324 -5.13 -18.96 10.54
C ASP A 324 -3.73 -18.42 10.29
N ASP A 325 -3.24 -18.58 9.06
CA ASP A 325 -1.97 -18.06 8.56
C ASP A 325 -2.19 -16.86 7.64
N ILE A 326 -2.86 -15.82 8.16
CA ILE A 326 -3.10 -14.59 7.39
C ILE A 326 -1.81 -13.80 7.15
N ALA A 327 -1.66 -13.30 5.92
CA ALA A 327 -0.56 -12.47 5.48
C ALA A 327 -1.06 -11.09 4.99
N GLU A 328 -0.12 -10.17 4.77
CA GLU A 328 -0.42 -8.80 4.38
C GLU A 328 -1.16 -8.71 3.06
N LYS A 329 -0.82 -9.58 2.10
CA LYS A 329 -1.51 -9.69 0.81
C LYS A 329 -3.00 -10.01 0.97
N ASP A 330 -3.35 -10.85 1.95
CA ASP A 330 -4.72 -11.28 2.16
C ASP A 330 -5.56 -10.12 2.73
N VAL A 331 -4.98 -9.38 3.68
CA VAL A 331 -5.61 -8.18 4.26
C VAL A 331 -5.76 -7.10 3.19
N GLY A 332 -4.74 -6.85 2.38
CA GLY A 332 -4.79 -5.87 1.29
C GLY A 332 -5.91 -6.18 0.29
N PHE A 333 -6.04 -7.44 -0.11
CA PHE A 333 -7.10 -7.90 -1.02
C PHE A 333 -8.51 -7.64 -0.46
N ILE A 334 -8.74 -8.06 0.78
CA ILE A 334 -10.05 -7.93 1.43
C ILE A 334 -10.35 -6.46 1.72
N PHE A 335 -9.35 -5.68 2.11
CA PHE A 335 -9.53 -4.24 2.35
C PHE A 335 -9.97 -3.52 1.07
N VAL A 336 -9.29 -3.73 -0.06
CA VAL A 336 -9.70 -3.14 -1.36
C VAL A 336 -11.12 -3.57 -1.71
N SER A 337 -11.44 -4.86 -1.55
CA SER A 337 -12.79 -5.38 -1.78
C SER A 337 -13.83 -4.68 -0.89
N ALA A 338 -13.52 -4.46 0.39
CA ALA A 338 -14.44 -3.82 1.34
C ALA A 338 -14.69 -2.36 0.97
N MET A 339 -13.63 -1.62 0.64
CA MET A 339 -13.75 -0.22 0.25
C MET A 339 -14.54 -0.05 -1.05
N ARG A 340 -14.30 -0.91 -2.06
CA ARG A 340 -15.07 -0.94 -3.32
C ARG A 340 -16.53 -1.36 -3.14
N ALA A 341 -16.83 -2.13 -2.11
CA ALA A 341 -18.21 -2.44 -1.76
C ALA A 341 -18.88 -1.27 -1.02
N MET A 342 -18.13 -0.56 -0.18
CA MET A 342 -18.64 0.50 0.71
C MET A 342 -18.83 1.84 0.02
N PHE A 343 -17.93 2.21 -0.90
CA PHE A 343 -17.86 3.52 -1.54
C PHE A 343 -18.01 3.45 -3.07
N VAL A 344 -18.58 4.50 -3.66
CA VAL A 344 -18.63 4.69 -5.11
C VAL A 344 -17.28 5.24 -5.57
N LEU A 345 -16.55 4.44 -6.36
CA LEU A 345 -15.25 4.82 -6.92
C LEU A 345 -15.29 4.81 -8.44
N SER A 346 -14.42 5.59 -9.07
CA SER A 346 -14.26 5.54 -10.53
C SER A 346 -13.78 4.16 -10.98
N ASN A 347 -14.03 3.81 -12.24
CA ASN A 347 -13.55 2.55 -12.82
C ASN A 347 -12.02 2.51 -12.98
N SER A 348 -11.29 3.58 -12.67
CA SER A 348 -9.84 3.60 -12.64
C SER A 348 -9.29 3.12 -11.29
N THR A 349 -8.12 2.50 -11.33
CA THR A 349 -7.38 2.09 -10.12
C THR A 349 -6.81 3.31 -9.40
N GLN A 350 -7.17 3.46 -8.13
CA GLN A 350 -6.70 4.55 -7.27
C GLN A 350 -5.26 4.29 -6.79
N GLU A 351 -4.55 5.34 -6.38
CA GLU A 351 -3.15 5.21 -5.92
C GLU A 351 -2.99 4.26 -4.72
N HIS A 352 -3.91 4.34 -3.74
CA HIS A 352 -3.89 3.42 -2.60
C HIS A 352 -4.15 1.97 -3.01
N GLU A 353 -5.01 1.75 -4.01
CA GLU A 353 -5.29 0.42 -4.56
C GLU A 353 -4.05 -0.14 -5.27
N LYS A 354 -3.33 0.66 -6.07
CA LYS A 354 -2.09 0.21 -6.72
C LYS A 354 -1.09 -0.35 -5.71
N ILE A 355 -0.96 0.29 -4.54
CA ILE A 355 -0.07 -0.16 -3.46
C ILE A 355 -0.53 -1.50 -2.90
N LEU A 356 -1.83 -1.62 -2.58
CA LEU A 356 -2.40 -2.83 -1.98
C LEU A 356 -2.45 -4.00 -2.98
N LEU A 357 -2.77 -3.73 -4.24
CA LEU A 357 -2.78 -4.69 -5.35
C LEU A 357 -1.37 -5.25 -5.63
N ASN A 358 -0.33 -4.43 -5.47
CA ASN A 358 1.05 -4.90 -5.58
C ASN A 358 1.45 -5.90 -4.48
N LEU A 359 0.75 -5.98 -3.34
CA LEU A 359 1.00 -7.02 -2.33
C LEU A 359 0.56 -8.41 -2.79
N ILE A 360 -0.48 -8.45 -3.64
CA ILE A 360 -1.11 -9.69 -4.10
C ILE A 360 -0.36 -10.25 -5.31
N GLN A 361 0.15 -9.37 -6.17
CA GLN A 361 0.93 -9.76 -7.33
C GLN A 361 2.17 -10.56 -6.90
N SER A 362 2.20 -11.85 -7.23
CA SER A 362 3.36 -12.71 -6.95
C SER A 362 4.60 -12.14 -7.63
N ILE A 363 5.68 -12.00 -6.87
CA ILE A 363 6.99 -11.50 -7.35
C ILE A 363 7.54 -12.38 -8.51
N ASP A 364 7.12 -13.65 -8.59
CA ASP A 364 7.48 -14.58 -9.68
C ASP A 364 6.62 -14.38 -10.94
N ARG A 365 6.78 -13.22 -11.59
CA ARG A 365 6.27 -12.99 -12.95
C ARG A 365 7.11 -13.75 -13.97
N LYS A 366 6.78 -15.00 -14.27
CA LYS A 366 7.17 -15.56 -15.59
C LYS A 366 6.23 -14.95 -16.64
N THR A 367 6.81 -14.15 -17.52
CA THR A 367 6.20 -13.21 -18.48
C THR A 367 5.48 -13.87 -19.66
N GLU A 368 4.81 -15.00 -19.48
CA GLU A 368 3.99 -15.57 -20.55
C GLU A 368 2.55 -15.08 -20.38
N SER A 369 2.07 -14.33 -21.37
CA SER A 369 0.64 -14.00 -21.49
C SER A 369 -0.14 -15.28 -21.77
N ILE A 370 -1.22 -15.49 -21.04
CA ILE A 370 -2.15 -16.61 -21.19
C ILE A 370 -3.45 -16.04 -21.73
N SER A 371 -3.96 -16.62 -22.82
CA SER A 371 -5.21 -16.18 -23.42
C SER A 371 -6.39 -16.39 -22.47
N ALA A 372 -7.44 -15.57 -22.55
CA ALA A 372 -8.66 -15.74 -21.75
C ALA A 372 -9.28 -17.16 -21.83
N ASN A 373 -9.12 -17.84 -22.96
CA ASN A 373 -9.54 -19.23 -23.14
C ASN A 373 -8.71 -20.22 -22.31
N ASP A 374 -7.41 -19.96 -22.14
CA ASP A 374 -6.52 -20.81 -21.36
C ASP A 374 -6.71 -20.60 -19.86
N VAL A 375 -7.04 -19.38 -19.43
CA VAL A 375 -7.53 -19.07 -18.08
C VAL A 375 -8.80 -19.86 -17.78
N LYS A 376 -9.76 -19.84 -18.71
CA LYS A 376 -10.98 -20.65 -18.61
C LYS A 376 -10.67 -22.14 -18.46
N LYS A 377 -9.70 -22.66 -19.21
CA LYS A 377 -9.26 -24.07 -19.12
C LYS A 377 -8.58 -24.36 -17.79
N LEU A 378 -7.70 -23.48 -17.32
CA LEU A 378 -7.02 -23.56 -16.02
C LEU A 378 -8.04 -23.60 -14.89
N MET A 379 -8.97 -22.65 -14.86
CA MET A 379 -10.02 -22.60 -13.83
C MET A 379 -10.94 -23.82 -13.89
N LYS A 380 -11.34 -24.28 -15.08
CA LYS A 380 -12.10 -25.53 -15.24
C LYS A 380 -11.31 -26.74 -14.76
N LYS A 381 -10.00 -26.77 -15.00
CA LYS A 381 -9.10 -27.84 -14.56
C LYS A 381 -8.93 -27.82 -13.04
N GLU A 382 -8.72 -26.66 -12.42
CA GLU A 382 -8.66 -26.50 -10.97
C GLU A 382 -9.98 -26.91 -10.32
N HIS A 383 -11.11 -26.40 -10.83
CA HIS A 383 -12.43 -26.82 -10.40
C HIS A 383 -12.59 -28.34 -10.49
N LYS A 384 -12.26 -28.95 -11.64
CA LYS A 384 -12.31 -30.40 -11.78
C LYS A 384 -11.37 -31.11 -10.79
N THR A 385 -10.19 -30.56 -10.52
CA THR A 385 -9.20 -31.17 -9.60
C THR A 385 -9.72 -31.17 -8.17
N ILE A 386 -10.28 -30.04 -7.72
CA ILE A 386 -10.84 -29.90 -6.37
C ILE A 386 -12.04 -30.84 -6.18
N PHE A 387 -12.90 -30.97 -7.20
CA PHE A 387 -14.20 -31.65 -7.03
C PHE A 387 -14.26 -33.09 -7.60
N SER A 388 -13.35 -33.50 -8.48
CA SER A 388 -13.31 -34.88 -9.02
C SER A 388 -12.97 -35.92 -7.97
N LYS A 389 -12.25 -35.55 -6.89
CA LYS A 389 -11.90 -36.45 -5.80
C LYS A 389 -13.10 -36.96 -4.99
N LYS A 390 -14.27 -36.32 -5.09
CA LYS A 390 -15.40 -36.57 -4.19
C LYS A 390 -16.60 -37.29 -4.80
N GLY A 391 -16.49 -37.80 -6.03
CA GLY A 391 -17.58 -38.54 -6.68
C GLY A 391 -18.82 -37.71 -7.04
N GLU A 392 -18.85 -36.42 -6.69
CA GLU A 392 -19.90 -35.49 -7.09
C GLU A 392 -19.63 -34.97 -8.51
N SER A 393 -20.10 -35.72 -9.51
CA SER A 393 -20.08 -35.32 -10.92
C SER A 393 -21.04 -34.16 -11.25
N PHE A 394 -21.60 -33.47 -10.25
CA PHE A 394 -22.89 -32.80 -10.41
C PHE A 394 -22.96 -31.30 -10.10
N LEU A 395 -21.84 -30.64 -9.78
CA LEU A 395 -21.87 -29.17 -9.66
C LEU A 395 -21.26 -28.56 -10.93
N PRO A 396 -22.10 -27.97 -11.81
CA PRO A 396 -21.60 -27.11 -12.87
C PRO A 396 -20.62 -26.07 -12.29
N PRO A 397 -19.60 -25.66 -13.04
CA PRO A 397 -18.56 -24.70 -12.64
C PRO A 397 -19.08 -23.26 -12.43
N TYR A 398 -20.34 -23.11 -12.05
CA TYR A 398 -21.06 -21.86 -11.81
C TYR A 398 -21.78 -21.84 -10.44
N PHE A 399 -21.70 -22.92 -9.65
CA PHE A 399 -22.31 -23.01 -8.32
C PHE A 399 -21.35 -22.62 -7.18
N TYR A 400 -20.58 -21.54 -7.36
CA TYR A 400 -19.63 -21.03 -6.36
C TYR A 400 -20.28 -20.72 -5.01
N ASP A 401 -21.51 -20.22 -5.01
CA ASP A 401 -22.28 -19.99 -3.79
C ASP A 401 -22.49 -21.25 -2.96
N ARG A 402 -22.66 -22.41 -3.61
CA ARG A 402 -22.79 -23.69 -2.90
C ARG A 402 -21.45 -24.14 -2.34
N ILE A 403 -20.36 -23.93 -3.09
CA ILE A 403 -19.00 -24.25 -2.66
C ILE A 403 -18.64 -23.44 -1.42
N VAL A 404 -18.84 -22.12 -1.46
CA VAL A 404 -18.56 -21.23 -0.33
C VAL A 404 -19.40 -21.62 0.89
N LYS A 405 -20.71 -21.82 0.71
CA LYS A 405 -21.60 -22.29 1.80
C LYS A 405 -21.18 -23.66 2.36
N TYR A 406 -20.70 -24.55 1.50
CA TYR A 406 -20.25 -25.88 1.90
C TYR A 406 -18.95 -25.81 2.72
N ILE A 407 -17.98 -24.97 2.31
CA ILE A 407 -16.73 -24.72 3.04
C ILE A 407 -16.99 -24.02 4.37
N GLN A 408 -17.97 -23.10 4.41
CA GLN A 408 -18.39 -22.41 5.63
C GLN A 408 -19.00 -23.34 6.68
N ASN A 409 -19.41 -24.55 6.32
CA ASN A 409 -19.95 -25.51 7.27
C ASN A 409 -18.80 -26.13 8.09
N PRO A 410 -18.75 -25.93 9.42
CA PRO A 410 -17.66 -26.43 10.27
C PRO A 410 -17.48 -27.96 10.17
N LYS A 411 -18.55 -28.70 9.86
CA LYS A 411 -18.49 -30.16 9.67
C LYS A 411 -17.61 -30.58 8.49
N ASN A 412 -17.49 -29.72 7.48
CA ASN A 412 -16.74 -29.99 6.26
C ASN A 412 -15.34 -29.36 6.28
N GLU A 413 -15.05 -28.52 7.28
CA GLU A 413 -13.85 -27.69 7.35
C GLU A 413 -12.56 -28.52 7.40
N ASN A 414 -12.52 -29.57 8.21
CA ASN A 414 -11.35 -30.45 8.34
C ASN A 414 -11.02 -31.24 7.06
N GLU A 415 -12.04 -31.45 6.22
CA GLU A 415 -11.90 -32.19 4.97
C GLU A 415 -11.36 -31.29 3.85
N PHE A 416 -11.72 -30.01 3.87
CA PHE A 416 -11.39 -29.05 2.81
C PHE A 416 -10.21 -28.12 3.11
N SER A 417 -9.96 -27.79 4.38
CA SER A 417 -8.82 -26.96 4.80
C SER A 417 -7.47 -27.55 4.41
N LYS A 418 -7.39 -28.86 4.15
CA LYS A 418 -6.18 -29.54 3.66
C LYS A 418 -5.95 -29.39 2.16
N ASP A 419 -7.02 -29.23 1.37
CA ASP A 419 -6.98 -29.24 -0.10
C ASP A 419 -7.20 -27.85 -0.73
N ILE A 420 -7.82 -26.89 -0.02
CA ILE A 420 -8.03 -25.51 -0.49
C ILE A 420 -6.99 -24.57 0.11
N SER A 421 -6.10 -24.08 -0.74
CA SER A 421 -5.25 -22.91 -0.44
C SER A 421 -6.03 -21.59 -0.57
N LYS A 422 -5.53 -20.53 0.05
CA LYS A 422 -6.05 -19.15 -0.11
C LYS A 422 -6.07 -18.69 -1.57
N ASP A 423 -5.15 -19.17 -2.40
CA ASP A 423 -5.13 -18.83 -3.82
C ASP A 423 -6.39 -19.32 -4.56
N HIS A 424 -6.91 -20.50 -4.20
CA HIS A 424 -8.21 -20.96 -4.70
C HIS A 424 -9.37 -20.06 -4.25
N LEU A 425 -9.26 -19.42 -3.09
CA LEU A 425 -10.29 -18.50 -2.58
C LEU A 425 -10.30 -17.20 -3.37
N TYR A 426 -9.14 -16.65 -3.71
CA TYR A 426 -9.05 -15.51 -4.62
C TYR A 426 -9.65 -15.87 -5.98
N ASN A 427 -9.41 -17.09 -6.45
CA ASN A 427 -10.01 -17.59 -7.67
C ASN A 427 -11.55 -17.62 -7.58
N PHE A 428 -12.13 -18.01 -6.44
CA PHE A 428 -13.57 -17.96 -6.20
C PHE A 428 -14.10 -16.53 -6.11
N PHE A 429 -13.38 -15.63 -5.45
CA PHE A 429 -13.75 -14.22 -5.31
C PHE A 429 -13.80 -13.50 -6.66
N TRP A 430 -12.94 -13.87 -7.60
CA TRP A 430 -13.06 -13.39 -8.99
C TRP A 430 -14.43 -13.69 -9.61
N PHE A 431 -14.97 -14.88 -9.39
CA PHE A 431 -16.30 -15.25 -9.90
C PHE A 431 -17.41 -14.42 -9.26
N TYR A 432 -17.24 -14.01 -8.01
CA TYR A 432 -18.21 -13.13 -7.35
C TYR A 432 -18.31 -11.78 -8.04
N VAL A 433 -17.17 -11.16 -8.31
CA VAL A 433 -17.10 -9.83 -8.93
C VAL A 433 -17.55 -9.87 -10.39
N ASN A 434 -17.27 -10.96 -11.11
CA ASN A 434 -17.55 -11.05 -12.54
C ASN A 434 -18.90 -11.71 -12.89
N LYS A 435 -19.57 -12.37 -11.94
CA LYS A 435 -20.82 -13.16 -12.05
C LYS A 435 -21.31 -13.37 -13.49
N ILE A 436 -20.56 -14.18 -14.24
CA ILE A 436 -20.76 -14.32 -15.67
C ILE A 436 -21.82 -15.39 -15.95
N GLU A 437 -23.08 -14.99 -16.17
CA GLU A 437 -24.19 -15.92 -16.50
C GLU A 437 -23.93 -16.73 -17.79
N LYS A 438 -23.12 -16.19 -18.72
CA LYS A 438 -22.59 -16.86 -19.90
C LYS A 438 -21.19 -16.34 -20.15
N ILE A 439 -20.14 -17.17 -19.99
CA ILE A 439 -18.72 -16.78 -20.11
C ILE A 439 -18.42 -16.15 -21.48
N ASN A 440 -18.75 -14.88 -21.63
CA ASN A 440 -18.24 -13.98 -22.65
C ASN A 440 -17.22 -13.12 -21.90
N TYR A 441 -15.97 -13.58 -21.91
CA TYR A 441 -14.85 -12.71 -21.57
C TYR A 441 -14.94 -11.44 -22.42
N PRO A 442 -14.46 -10.28 -21.93
CA PRO A 442 -14.28 -9.13 -22.80
C PRO A 442 -13.50 -9.61 -24.03
N LYS A 443 -14.20 -9.64 -25.17
CA LYS A 443 -13.62 -10.07 -26.43
C LYS A 443 -12.56 -9.05 -26.77
N ASP A 444 -11.31 -9.53 -26.80
CA ASP A 444 -10.22 -8.91 -27.53
C ASP A 444 -9.93 -7.45 -27.14
N LYS A 445 -9.37 -7.26 -25.93
CA LYS A 445 -8.24 -6.35 -25.62
C LYS A 445 -8.00 -6.31 -24.11
N PRO A 446 -6.73 -6.35 -23.64
CA PRO A 446 -6.39 -5.74 -22.36
C PRO A 446 -6.81 -4.27 -22.44
N GLN A 447 -7.84 -3.85 -21.71
CA GLN A 447 -7.97 -2.42 -21.45
C GLN A 447 -6.89 -2.09 -20.43
N GLN A 448 -5.77 -1.57 -20.90
CA GLN A 448 -4.79 -0.95 -20.02
C GLN A 448 -5.48 0.26 -19.37
N GLY A 449 -6.03 0.09 -18.16
CA GLY A 449 -6.51 1.25 -17.38
C GLY A 449 -7.80 1.12 -16.56
N ASN A 450 -8.40 -0.06 -16.37
CA ASN A 450 -9.54 -0.22 -15.46
C ASN A 450 -9.20 -1.00 -14.19
N PHE A 451 -9.84 -0.63 -13.08
CA PHE A 451 -9.70 -1.26 -11.77
C PHE A 451 -9.98 -2.76 -11.81
N LEU A 452 -11.05 -3.20 -12.49
CA LEU A 452 -11.34 -4.64 -12.57
C LEU A 452 -10.25 -5.42 -13.31
N ASP A 453 -9.64 -4.83 -14.33
CA ASP A 453 -8.55 -5.48 -15.08
C ASP A 453 -7.30 -5.57 -14.20
N ASP A 454 -6.96 -4.48 -13.50
CA ASP A 454 -5.86 -4.45 -12.54
C ASP A 454 -6.09 -5.44 -11.39
N PHE A 455 -7.26 -5.38 -10.75
CA PHE A 455 -7.70 -6.28 -9.69
C PHE A 455 -7.65 -7.74 -10.14
N THR A 456 -8.16 -8.03 -11.33
CA THR A 456 -8.14 -9.39 -11.87
C THR A 456 -6.72 -9.84 -12.20
N SER A 457 -5.88 -8.98 -12.77
CA SER A 457 -4.48 -9.28 -13.05
C SER A 457 -3.68 -9.60 -11.78
N THR A 458 -4.13 -9.15 -10.61
CA THR A 458 -3.49 -9.55 -9.35
C THR A 458 -3.77 -11.00 -8.97
N ILE A 459 -4.98 -11.49 -9.25
CA ILE A 459 -5.38 -12.87 -8.96
C ILE A 459 -4.86 -13.82 -10.04
N TYR A 460 -4.93 -13.38 -11.30
CA TYR A 460 -4.45 -14.15 -12.45
C TYR A 460 -3.48 -13.33 -13.30
N PRO A 461 -2.18 -13.29 -12.91
CA PRO A 461 -1.17 -12.43 -13.56
C PRO A 461 -0.97 -12.70 -15.05
N HIS A 462 -1.38 -13.86 -15.52
CA HIS A 462 -1.22 -14.26 -16.92
C HIS A 462 -2.41 -13.91 -17.82
N SER A 463 -3.58 -13.62 -17.25
CA SER A 463 -4.86 -13.75 -17.95
C SER A 463 -5.25 -12.59 -18.87
N PHE A 464 -4.57 -11.45 -18.78
CA PHE A 464 -5.05 -10.18 -19.33
C PHE A 464 -3.94 -9.28 -19.90
N LYS A 465 -2.85 -9.84 -20.44
CA LYS A 465 -1.84 -9.07 -21.18
C LYS A 465 -1.76 -9.48 -22.64
#